data_AF-A0A963IB97-F1
#
_entry.id   AF-A0A963IB97-F1
#
_cell.length_a   1.000
_cell.length_b   1.000
_cell.length_c   1.000
_cell.angle_alpha   90.00
_cell.angle_beta   90.00
_cell.angle_gamma   90.00
#
_symmetry.space_group_name_H-M   'P 1'
#
loop_
_entity.id
_entity.type
_entity.pdbx_description
1 polymer ?
#
loop_
_entity_poly.entity_id
_entity_poly.type
_entity_poly.pdbx_seq_one_letter_code
_entity_poly.pdbx_strand_id
1 'polypeptide(L)'
;MTDHDFSEYLAPGYTADDVPELSALAGARPVIDTFISLFRGSEAEVLLRLLVLREIGRDADSPRWSPDALRRRFAYLDAVKLETVLKRLREHRLLNFGDDGHYHLA
;
A
#
# COMPACT_ATOMS: atom_id res chain seq x y z
N MET A 1 0.28 -0.89 -17.28
CA MET A 1 -1.03 -1.60 -17.26
C MET A 1 -0.74 -3.07 -17.08
N THR A 2 -0.99 -3.61 -15.89
CA THR A 2 -0.97 -5.06 -15.73
C THR A 2 -2.22 -5.56 -16.42
N ASP A 3 -2.05 -6.17 -17.59
CA ASP A 3 -3.13 -6.86 -18.29
C ASP A 3 -3.67 -7.93 -17.34
N HIS A 4 -4.99 -7.95 -17.12
CA HIS A 4 -5.62 -8.91 -16.20
C HIS A 4 -6.23 -9.98 -17.07
N ASP A 5 -5.42 -11.00 -17.35
CA ASP A 5 -5.91 -12.15 -18.05
C ASP A 5 -6.86 -12.92 -17.13
N PHE A 6 -8.17 -12.77 -17.39
CA PHE A 6 -9.21 -13.49 -16.68
C PHE A 6 -9.47 -14.88 -17.29
N SER A 7 -8.76 -15.27 -18.35
CA SER A 7 -9.00 -16.54 -19.07
C SER A 7 -8.83 -17.78 -18.18
N GLU A 8 -7.97 -17.71 -17.16
CA GLU A 8 -7.80 -18.79 -16.18
C GLU A 8 -8.95 -18.92 -15.18
N TYR A 9 -9.79 -17.89 -15.05
CA TYR A 9 -10.90 -17.83 -14.09
C TYR A 9 -12.28 -17.96 -14.73
N LEU A 10 -12.42 -17.56 -15.99
CA LEU A 10 -13.68 -17.62 -16.73
C LEU A 10 -13.92 -19.00 -17.33
N ALA A 11 -15.19 -19.39 -17.43
CA ALA A 11 -15.56 -20.61 -18.14
C ALA A 11 -15.23 -20.49 -19.64
N PRO A 12 -14.97 -21.61 -20.34
CA PRO A 12 -14.69 -21.58 -21.77
C PRO A 12 -15.77 -20.84 -22.56
N GLY A 13 -15.34 -19.95 -23.47
CA GLY A 13 -16.23 -19.15 -24.31
C GLY A 13 -16.68 -17.81 -23.72
N TYR A 14 -16.26 -17.46 -22.50
CA TYR A 14 -16.49 -16.16 -21.88
C TYR A 14 -15.22 -15.30 -21.90
N THR A 15 -15.41 -13.98 -22.04
CA THR A 15 -14.37 -12.95 -21.94
C THR A 15 -14.69 -11.98 -20.80
N ALA A 16 -13.71 -11.16 -20.40
CA ALA A 16 -13.93 -10.15 -19.37
C ALA A 16 -15.00 -9.10 -19.77
N ASP A 17 -15.13 -8.82 -21.07
CA ASP A 17 -16.12 -7.89 -21.62
C ASP A 17 -17.56 -8.44 -21.51
N ASP A 18 -17.72 -9.76 -21.38
CA ASP A 18 -19.03 -10.40 -21.19
C ASP A 18 -19.58 -10.25 -19.75
N VAL A 19 -18.78 -9.70 -18.82
CA VAL A 19 -19.14 -9.57 -17.39
C VAL A 19 -19.14 -8.09 -16.98
N PRO A 20 -20.28 -7.38 -17.07
CA PRO A 20 -20.37 -5.95 -16.72
C PRO A 20 -19.89 -5.61 -15.31
N GLU A 21 -20.02 -6.55 -14.36
CA GLU A 21 -19.56 -6.40 -12.98
C GLU A 21 -18.03 -6.28 -12.88
N LEU A 22 -17.27 -6.94 -13.78
CA LEU A 22 -15.82 -6.78 -13.84
C LEU A 22 -15.44 -5.37 -14.33
N SER A 23 -16.22 -4.82 -15.27
CA SER A 23 -16.04 -3.44 -15.75
C SER A 23 -16.27 -2.42 -14.63
N ALA A 24 -17.28 -2.62 -13.77
CA ALA A 24 -17.51 -1.77 -12.61
C ALA A 24 -16.31 -1.76 -11.64
N LEU A 25 -15.62 -2.90 -11.48
CA LEU A 25 -14.43 -3.02 -10.65
C LEU A 25 -13.19 -2.36 -11.27
N ALA A 26 -13.17 -2.12 -12.58
CA ALA A 26 -12.08 -1.38 -13.22
C ALA A 26 -11.94 0.05 -12.65
N GLY A 27 -13.06 0.68 -12.25
CA GLY A 27 -13.05 1.98 -11.56
C GLY A 27 -12.45 1.92 -10.15
N ALA A 28 -12.54 0.77 -9.48
CA ALA A 28 -11.98 0.54 -8.14
C ALA A 28 -10.50 0.14 -8.16
N ARG A 29 -9.87 0.08 -9.35
CA ARG A 29 -8.51 -0.44 -9.52
C ARG A 29 -7.45 0.20 -8.62
N PRO A 30 -7.41 1.53 -8.42
CA PRO A 30 -6.42 2.15 -7.53
C PRO A 30 -6.54 1.67 -6.07
N VAL A 31 -7.76 1.46 -5.60
CA VAL A 31 -8.04 0.95 -4.25
C VAL A 31 -7.61 -0.52 -4.14
N ILE A 32 -7.91 -1.33 -5.15
CA ILE A 32 -7.50 -2.73 -5.22
C ILE A 32 -5.97 -2.86 -5.19
N ASP A 33 -5.26 -2.06 -5.99
CA ASP A 33 -3.79 -2.05 -6.03
C ASP A 33 -3.19 -1.67 -4.65
N THR A 34 -3.85 -0.76 -3.94
CA THR A 34 -3.49 -0.36 -2.57
C THR A 34 -3.64 -1.53 -1.58
N PHE A 35 -4.75 -2.28 -1.66
CA PHE A 35 -4.95 -3.45 -0.82
C PHE A 35 -3.97 -4.58 -1.16
N ILE A 36 -3.76 -4.88 -2.43
CA ILE A 36 -2.77 -5.88 -2.87
C ILE A 36 -1.40 -5.50 -2.32
N SER A 37 -1.04 -4.23 -2.36
CA SER A 37 0.21 -3.74 -1.76
C SER A 37 0.27 -3.99 -0.26
N LEU A 38 -0.77 -3.62 0.51
CA LEU A 38 -0.79 -3.76 1.96
C LEU A 38 -0.77 -5.21 2.43
N PHE A 39 -1.39 -6.11 1.67
CA PHE A 39 -1.63 -7.49 2.08
C PHE A 39 -0.70 -8.53 1.43
N ARG A 40 0.21 -8.13 0.52
CA ARG A 40 1.19 -9.04 -0.09
C ARG A 40 2.26 -9.50 0.90
N GLY A 41 2.61 -10.78 0.91
CA GLY A 41 3.70 -11.33 1.73
C GLY A 41 3.20 -12.08 2.97
N SER A 42 4.09 -12.28 3.94
CA SER A 42 3.77 -12.95 5.20
C SER A 42 2.86 -12.07 6.09
N GLU A 43 2.11 -12.71 6.98
CA GLU A 43 1.27 -12.02 7.98
C GLU A 43 2.10 -11.01 8.81
N ALA A 44 3.32 -11.37 9.20
CA ALA A 44 4.20 -10.47 9.94
C ALA A 44 4.56 -9.20 9.15
N GLU A 45 4.81 -9.31 7.84
CA GLU A 45 5.05 -8.15 6.97
C GLU A 45 3.79 -7.28 6.82
N VAL A 46 2.61 -7.90 6.77
CA VAL A 46 1.32 -7.20 6.71
C VAL A 46 1.10 -6.40 7.99
N LEU A 47 1.21 -7.04 9.15
CA LEU A 47 1.06 -6.38 10.45
C LEU A 47 2.07 -5.24 10.62
N LEU A 48 3.30 -5.40 10.13
CA LEU A 48 4.32 -4.35 10.21
C LEU A 48 3.95 -3.11 9.38
N ARG A 49 3.46 -3.30 8.14
CA ARG A 49 2.97 -2.18 7.31
C ARG A 49 1.78 -1.48 7.95
N LEU A 50 0.82 -2.25 8.47
CA LEU A 50 -0.35 -1.70 9.15
C LEU A 50 0.03 -0.91 10.41
N LEU A 51 0.98 -1.42 11.19
CA LEU A 51 1.50 -0.72 12.37
C LEU A 51 2.13 0.62 11.99
N VAL A 52 3.01 0.63 10.97
CA VAL A 52 3.68 1.85 10.51
C VAL A 52 2.66 2.87 9.99
N LEU A 53 1.71 2.41 9.15
CA LEU A 53 0.66 3.26 8.60
C LEU A 53 -0.23 3.87 9.69
N ARG A 54 -0.68 3.05 10.66
CA ARG A 54 -1.50 3.49 11.80
C ARG A 54 -0.79 4.55 12.63
N GLU A 55 0.50 4.38 12.90
CA GLU A 55 1.24 5.33 13.72
C GLU A 55 1.55 6.64 13.00
N ILE A 56 1.83 6.60 11.69
CA ILE A 56 1.99 7.82 10.90
C ILE A 56 0.67 8.59 10.84
N GLY A 57 -0.46 7.89 10.68
CA GLY A 57 -1.80 8.49 10.60
C GLY A 57 -2.46 8.84 11.93
N ARG A 58 -1.75 8.69 13.07
CA ARG A 58 -2.36 8.83 14.40
C ARG A 58 -2.76 10.28 14.75
N ASP A 59 -2.02 11.27 14.25
CA ASP A 59 -2.34 12.70 14.47
C ASP A 59 -3.02 13.28 13.23
N ALA A 60 -4.27 13.74 13.38
CA ALA A 60 -5.13 14.10 12.25
C ALA A 60 -4.82 15.47 11.61
N ASP A 61 -4.15 16.39 12.32
CA ASP A 61 -4.07 17.79 11.91
C ASP A 61 -2.93 18.10 10.92
N SER A 62 -1.84 17.31 10.92
CA SER A 62 -0.84 17.16 9.83
C SER A 62 0.40 16.45 10.37
N PRO A 63 0.45 15.11 10.34
CA PRO A 63 1.54 14.37 10.93
C PRO A 63 2.69 14.28 9.92
N ARG A 64 3.51 15.34 9.87
CA ARG A 64 4.76 15.35 9.10
C ARG A 64 5.86 14.68 9.93
N TRP A 65 6.40 13.58 9.43
CA TRP A 65 7.41 12.80 10.14
C TRP A 65 8.76 12.88 9.46
N SER A 66 9.78 13.37 10.16
CA SER A 66 11.16 13.25 9.68
C SER A 66 11.63 11.79 9.76
N PRO A 67 12.60 11.37 8.92
CA PRO A 67 13.17 10.02 8.99
C PRO A 67 13.66 9.65 10.40
N ASP A 68 14.33 10.57 11.10
CA ASP A 68 14.82 10.33 12.45
C ASP A 68 13.70 10.22 13.49
N ALA A 69 12.60 10.96 13.32
CA ALA A 69 11.43 10.81 14.19
C ALA A 69 10.80 9.41 14.04
N LEU A 70 10.69 8.89 12.81
CA LEU A 70 10.21 7.53 12.57
C LEU A 70 11.15 6.48 13.16
N ARG A 71 12.47 6.62 12.96
CA ARG A 71 13.46 5.70 13.54
C ARG A 71 13.38 5.66 15.07
N ARG A 72 13.20 6.80 15.72
CA ARG A 72 12.96 6.86 17.18
C ARG A 72 11.63 6.23 17.57
N ARG A 73 10.55 6.52 16.84
CA ARG A 73 9.20 5.96 17.10
C ARG A 73 9.19 4.44 17.01
N PHE A 74 9.95 3.88 16.07
CA PHE A 74 10.04 2.46 15.76
C PHE A 74 11.38 1.83 16.19
N ALA A 75 12.04 2.35 17.22
CA ALA A 75 13.37 1.89 17.64
C ALA A 75 13.43 0.40 18.04
N TYR A 76 12.28 -0.24 18.27
CA TYR A 76 12.15 -1.67 18.54
C TYR A 76 12.13 -2.55 17.27
N LEU A 77 12.09 -1.95 16.08
CA LEU A 77 12.17 -2.65 14.81
C LEU A 77 13.61 -2.67 14.28
N ASP A 78 13.93 -3.71 13.53
CA ASP A 78 15.13 -3.71 12.69
C ASP A 78 15.08 -2.56 11.68
N ALA A 79 16.15 -1.78 11.57
CA ALA A 79 16.20 -0.58 10.75
C ALA A 79 16.02 -0.88 9.26
N VAL A 80 16.59 -1.99 8.75
CA VAL A 80 16.48 -2.37 7.34
C VAL A 80 15.03 -2.77 7.01
N LYS A 81 14.36 -3.48 7.92
CA LYS A 81 12.95 -3.83 7.78
C LYS A 81 12.06 -2.59 7.79
N LEU A 82 12.32 -1.61 8.67
CA LEU A 82 11.59 -0.34 8.68
C LEU A 82 11.73 0.40 7.36
N GLU A 83 12.95 0.58 6.84
CA GLU A 83 13.18 1.27 5.56
C GLU A 83 12.51 0.53 4.39
N THR A 84 12.51 -0.81 4.42
CA THR A 84 11.79 -1.64 3.43
C THR A 84 10.28 -1.38 3.47
N VAL A 85 9.70 -1.28 4.67
CA VAL A 85 8.27 -0.96 4.83
C VAL A 85 7.95 0.44 4.33
N LEU A 86 8.74 1.45 4.72
CA LEU A 86 8.54 2.83 4.26
C LEU A 86 8.64 2.94 2.73
N LYS A 87 9.63 2.24 2.14
CA LYS A 87 9.78 2.16 0.68
C LYS A 87 8.56 1.53 0.02
N ARG A 88 8.08 0.37 0.50
CA ARG A 88 6.89 -0.29 -0.07
C ARG A 88 5.65 0.60 0.04
N LEU A 89 5.41 1.22 1.19
CA LEU A 89 4.26 2.13 1.35
C LEU A 89 4.34 3.32 0.39
N ARG A 90 5.54 3.85 0.11
CA ARG A 90 5.75 4.90 -0.89
C ARG A 90 5.52 4.44 -2.33
N GLU A 91 6.07 3.30 -2.72
CA GLU A 91 5.91 2.74 -4.08
C GLU A 91 4.42 2.54 -4.44
N HIS A 92 3.60 2.27 -3.43
CA HIS A 92 2.17 2.05 -3.58
C HIS A 92 1.29 3.23 -3.14
N ARG A 93 1.88 4.44 -3.06
CA ARG A 93 1.17 5.71 -2.83
C ARG A 93 0.33 5.74 -1.54
N LEU A 94 0.77 5.03 -0.52
CA LEU A 94 0.21 5.11 0.84
C LEU A 94 0.97 6.12 1.70
N LEU A 95 2.21 6.40 1.34
CA LEU A 95 3.04 7.43 1.94
C LEU A 95 3.65 8.30 0.85
N ASN A 96 3.69 9.60 1.11
CA ASN A 96 4.44 10.58 0.33
C ASN A 96 5.69 11.01 1.11
N PHE A 97 6.74 11.37 0.38
CA PHE A 97 7.92 12.02 0.94
C PHE A 97 8.02 13.41 0.32
N GLY A 98 7.71 14.44 1.10
CA GLY A 98 7.64 15.81 0.62
C GLY A 98 9.03 16.42 0.39
N ASP A 99 9.06 17.54 -0.33
CA ASP A 99 10.29 18.31 -0.60
C ASP A 99 10.91 18.89 0.69
N ASP A 100 10.11 18.98 1.76
CA ASP A 100 10.52 19.31 3.12
C ASP A 100 11.25 18.17 3.84
N GLY A 101 11.43 17.02 3.18
CA GLY A 101 12.11 15.85 3.73
C GLY A 101 11.28 15.09 4.76
N HIS A 102 9.94 15.25 4.76
CA HIS A 102 9.06 14.60 5.72
C HIS A 102 8.09 13.62 5.04
N TYR A 103 7.85 12.51 5.74
CA TYR A 103 6.80 11.55 5.40
C TYR A 103 5.43 12.08 5.83
N HIS A 104 4.41 11.82 5.01
CA HIS A 104 3.00 12.05 5.33
C HIS A 104 2.14 11.02 4.59
N LEU A 105 0.92 10.78 5.09
CA LEU A 105 -0.06 9.97 4.36
C LEU A 105 -0.41 10.65 3.02
N ALA A 106 -0.71 9.82 2.02
CA ALA A 106 -1.10 10.30 0.69
C ALA A 106 -2.52 10.86 0.63
#